data_AF-A0A924YVY6-F1
#
_entry.id   AF-A0A924YVY6-F1
#
_cell.length_a   1.000
_cell.length_b   1.000
_cell.length_c   1.000
_cell.angle_alpha   90.00
_cell.angle_beta   90.00
_cell.angle_gamma   90.00
#
_symmetry.space_group_name_H-M   'P 1'
#
loop_
_entity.id
_entity.type
_entity.pdbx_description
1 polymer ?
#
loop_
_entity_poly.entity_id
_entity_poly.type
_entity_poly.pdbx_seq_one_letter_code
_entity_poly.pdbx_strand_id
1 'polypeptide(L)'
;RGGGEDLWVLGSHIFGLMRAFAGNATSCFATVTQQKHKVTKADVAEGKEGIGPLAGDAVDAAYSFANGVTGYFASHRGMGGSPTRFALQIFGSKGIIETESGFGAKTHILKDSSWSPGRTSKKWEPVSSAGVGKPEPRQDLTYEGGHIAAISDLIDCIEKDRQTRCSAADSRAIIEMIAAVFESSRVGVPVELPLKTRVNPLTLL
;
A
#
# COMPACT_ATOMS: atom_id res chain seq x y z
N ARG A 1 -15.29 5.46 1.85
CA ARG A 1 -14.51 4.84 2.95
C ARG A 1 -13.31 5.75 3.21
N GLY A 2 -12.57 5.56 4.30
CA GLY A 2 -11.37 6.34 4.63
C GLY A 2 -10.86 5.99 6.02
N GLY A 3 -9.59 6.28 6.31
CA GLY A 3 -8.97 5.99 7.60
C GLY A 3 -8.71 4.50 7.79
N GLY A 4 -9.02 3.97 8.98
CA GLY A 4 -8.69 2.59 9.36
C GLY A 4 -9.35 1.53 8.47
N GLU A 5 -10.61 1.71 8.07
CA GLU A 5 -11.32 0.75 7.20
C GLU A 5 -10.63 0.67 5.83
N ASP A 6 -10.26 1.82 5.29
CA ASP A 6 -9.63 1.93 3.97
C ASP A 6 -8.18 1.46 3.99
N LEU A 7 -7.48 1.62 5.12
CA LEU A 7 -6.16 1.05 5.36
C LEU A 7 -6.15 -0.49 5.23
N TRP A 8 -7.17 -1.16 5.77
CA TRP A 8 -7.30 -2.62 5.64
C TRP A 8 -7.69 -3.03 4.21
N VAL A 9 -8.69 -2.38 3.64
CA VAL A 9 -9.27 -2.77 2.34
C VAL A 9 -8.37 -2.39 1.17
N LEU A 10 -7.88 -1.14 1.12
CA LEU A 10 -7.08 -0.60 0.02
C LEU A 10 -5.60 -0.47 0.37
N GLY A 11 -5.27 -0.15 1.62
CA GLY A 11 -3.89 0.01 2.06
C GLY A 11 -3.07 -1.28 1.93
N SER A 12 -3.69 -2.45 2.10
CA SER A 12 -3.05 -3.76 1.88
C SER A 12 -2.46 -3.90 0.47
N HIS A 13 -3.15 -3.42 -0.57
CA HIS A 13 -2.65 -3.41 -1.95
C HIS A 13 -1.42 -2.49 -2.09
N ILE A 14 -1.48 -1.28 -1.52
CA ILE A 14 -0.37 -0.32 -1.58
C ILE A 14 0.83 -0.83 -0.81
N PHE A 15 0.64 -1.45 0.36
CA PHE A 15 1.74 -2.02 1.14
C PHE A 15 2.36 -3.23 0.45
N GLY A 16 1.56 -4.05 -0.23
CA GLY A 16 2.08 -5.09 -1.12
C GLY A 16 2.99 -4.51 -2.20
N LEU A 17 2.57 -3.43 -2.87
CA LEU A 17 3.38 -2.75 -3.88
C LEU A 17 4.64 -2.11 -3.27
N MET A 18 4.53 -1.38 -2.16
CA MET A 18 5.68 -0.82 -1.45
C MET A 18 6.72 -1.90 -1.14
N ARG A 19 6.28 -3.05 -0.63
CA ARG A 19 7.17 -4.18 -0.33
C ARG A 19 7.80 -4.79 -1.57
N ALA A 20 7.05 -4.90 -2.67
CA ALA A 20 7.57 -5.41 -3.93
C ALA A 20 8.76 -4.57 -4.46
N PHE A 21 8.80 -3.26 -4.17
CA PHE A 21 9.87 -2.36 -4.60
C PHE A 21 10.95 -2.10 -3.52
N ALA A 22 10.56 -1.97 -2.25
CA ALA A 22 11.45 -1.53 -1.17
C ALA A 22 11.83 -2.64 -0.17
N GLY A 23 11.26 -3.84 -0.32
CA GLY A 23 11.42 -4.93 0.65
C GLY A 23 10.61 -4.70 1.93
N ASN A 24 11.06 -5.26 3.05
CA ASN A 24 10.32 -5.12 4.31
C ASN A 24 10.56 -3.76 4.96
N ALA A 25 9.48 -3.15 5.48
CA ALA A 25 9.60 -1.99 6.35
C ALA A 25 10.26 -2.39 7.68
N THR A 26 11.09 -1.50 8.22
CA THR A 26 11.84 -1.67 9.47
C THR A 26 11.24 -0.87 10.62
N SER A 27 10.47 0.18 10.33
CA SER A 27 9.73 0.93 11.34
C SER A 27 8.53 1.65 10.74
N CYS A 28 7.61 2.06 11.60
CA CYS A 28 6.44 2.87 11.25
C CYS A 28 6.26 3.99 12.28
N PHE A 29 5.95 5.20 11.81
CA PHE A 29 5.37 6.26 12.63
C PHE A 29 4.03 6.66 12.03
N ALA A 30 2.98 6.73 12.84
CA ALA A 30 1.66 7.09 12.32
C ALA A 30 0.81 7.88 13.30
N THR A 31 -0.11 8.66 12.73
CA THR A 31 -1.20 9.31 13.44
C THR A 31 -2.52 8.77 12.94
N VAL A 32 -3.39 8.39 13.88
CA VAL A 32 -4.76 7.97 13.58
C VAL A 32 -5.71 8.85 14.37
N THR A 33 -6.62 9.52 13.68
CA THR A 33 -7.63 10.37 14.29
C THR A 33 -9.04 9.91 13.93
N GLN A 34 -9.97 10.14 14.84
CA GLN A 34 -11.40 10.05 14.62
C GLN A 34 -11.95 11.48 14.75
N GLN A 35 -12.72 11.98 13.78
CA GLN A 35 -13.35 13.31 13.86
C GLN A 35 -12.39 14.44 14.33
N LYS A 36 -11.13 14.41 13.87
CA LYS A 36 -10.04 15.35 14.21
C LYS A 36 -9.48 15.27 15.64
N HIS A 37 -9.83 14.27 16.44
CA HIS A 37 -9.16 13.99 17.72
C HIS A 37 -8.41 12.66 17.67
N LYS A 38 -7.41 12.50 18.54
CA LYS A 38 -6.69 11.22 18.68
C LYS A 38 -7.69 10.11 19.04
N VAL A 39 -7.55 8.96 18.38
CA VAL A 39 -8.36 7.77 18.68
C VAL A 39 -8.21 7.38 20.16
N THR A 40 -9.35 7.09 20.77
CA THR A 40 -9.50 6.57 22.13
C THR A 40 -10.27 5.25 22.11
N LYS A 41 -10.38 4.57 23.27
CA LYS A 41 -11.19 3.37 23.41
C LYS A 41 -12.66 3.56 23.01
N ALA A 42 -13.22 4.75 23.22
CA ALA A 42 -14.62 5.04 22.87
C ALA A 42 -14.87 5.09 21.35
N ASP A 43 -13.81 5.28 20.56
CA ASP A 43 -13.87 5.33 19.09
C ASP A 43 -13.75 3.94 18.45
N VAL A 44 -13.38 2.92 19.23
CA VAL A 44 -13.18 1.57 18.73
C VAL A 44 -14.53 0.87 18.57
N ALA A 45 -14.79 0.39 17.37
CA ALA A 45 -15.98 -0.38 17.03
C ALA A 45 -15.61 -1.61 16.21
N GLU A 46 -16.56 -2.54 16.07
CA GLU A 46 -16.39 -3.68 15.18
C GLU A 46 -16.34 -3.19 13.72
N GLY A 47 -15.23 -3.47 13.05
CA GLY A 47 -15.02 -3.17 11.65
C GLY A 47 -15.94 -4.01 10.75
N LYS A 48 -16.24 -3.46 9.57
CA LYS A 48 -16.97 -4.21 8.55
C LYS A 48 -16.11 -5.34 7.98
N GLU A 49 -16.74 -6.23 7.22
CA GLU A 49 -16.02 -7.25 6.43
C GLU A 49 -15.14 -8.19 7.30
N GLY A 50 -15.44 -8.32 8.60
CA GLY A 50 -14.70 -9.19 9.52
C GLY A 50 -13.33 -8.65 9.94
N ILE A 51 -13.08 -7.35 9.81
CA ILE A 51 -11.80 -6.71 10.18
C ILE A 51 -11.52 -6.79 11.69
N GLY A 52 -12.56 -6.89 12.54
CA GLY A 52 -12.41 -6.83 14.00
C GLY A 52 -12.34 -5.40 14.53
N PRO A 53 -11.81 -5.19 15.74
CA PRO A 53 -11.71 -3.86 16.36
C PRO A 53 -11.00 -2.85 15.45
N LEU A 54 -11.70 -1.75 15.17
CA LEU A 54 -11.32 -0.74 14.19
C LEU A 54 -11.65 0.67 14.70
N ALA A 55 -10.81 1.64 14.36
CA ALA A 55 -11.01 3.05 14.65
C ALA A 55 -10.30 3.93 13.62
N GLY A 56 -10.65 5.21 13.62
CA GLY A 56 -10.00 6.25 12.84
C GLY A 56 -10.64 6.49 11.47
N ASP A 57 -10.99 7.74 11.20
CA ASP A 57 -11.47 8.22 9.91
C ASP A 57 -10.39 8.94 9.09
N ALA A 58 -9.23 9.18 9.70
CA ALA A 58 -8.03 9.66 9.05
C ALA A 58 -6.78 8.92 9.57
N VAL A 59 -5.92 8.52 8.63
CA VAL A 59 -4.65 7.85 8.86
C VAL A 59 -3.58 8.58 8.05
N ASP A 60 -2.47 8.89 8.70
CA ASP A 60 -1.22 9.32 8.07
C ASP A 60 -0.09 8.47 8.64
N ALA A 61 0.63 7.75 7.78
CA ALA A 61 1.67 6.80 8.17
C ALA A 61 2.94 7.02 7.33
N ALA A 62 4.08 7.02 8.01
CA ALA A 62 5.41 7.01 7.43
C ALA A 62 6.12 5.71 7.82
N TYR A 63 6.83 5.12 6.87
CA TYR A 63 7.56 3.87 7.04
C TYR A 63 9.02 4.05 6.65
N SER A 64 9.92 3.44 7.42
CA SER A 64 11.31 3.27 7.01
C SER A 64 11.50 1.91 6.37
N PHE A 65 12.29 1.85 5.30
CA PHE A 65 12.72 0.61 4.65
C PHE A 65 14.26 0.56 4.64
N ALA A 66 14.83 -0.55 4.17
CA ALA A 66 16.26 -0.67 3.98
C ALA A 66 16.82 0.41 3.03
N ASN A 67 18.12 0.67 3.12
CA ASN A 67 18.85 1.60 2.23
C ASN A 67 18.31 3.04 2.21
N GLY A 68 17.71 3.49 3.32
CA GLY A 68 17.23 4.87 3.47
C GLY A 68 15.98 5.20 2.66
N VAL A 69 15.25 4.18 2.16
CA VAL A 69 13.98 4.38 1.48
C VAL A 69 12.88 4.67 2.51
N THR A 70 12.05 5.67 2.21
CA THR A 70 10.90 6.06 3.04
C THR A 70 9.61 5.89 2.25
N GLY A 71 8.59 5.31 2.88
CA GLY A 71 7.24 5.21 2.32
C GLY A 71 6.25 6.06 3.09
N TYR A 72 5.24 6.59 2.40
CA TYR A 72 4.17 7.35 3.01
C TYR A 72 2.82 6.82 2.52
N PHE A 73 1.87 6.68 3.44
CA PHE A 73 0.50 6.31 3.15
C PHE A 73 -0.45 7.22 3.92
N ALA A 74 -1.48 7.72 3.25
CA ALA A 74 -2.52 8.51 3.87
C ALA A 74 -3.89 8.08 3.34
N SER A 75 -4.86 7.97 4.25
CA SER A 75 -6.27 7.76 3.89
C SER A 75 -7.17 8.55 4.83
N HIS A 76 -7.98 9.42 4.23
CA HIS A 76 -8.84 10.37 4.95
C HIS A 76 -10.27 10.26 4.42
N ARG A 77 -11.24 10.11 5.33
CA ARG A 77 -12.66 10.02 4.97
C ARG A 77 -13.12 11.30 4.29
N GLY A 78 -13.83 11.14 3.16
CA GLY A 78 -14.39 12.27 2.41
C GLY A 78 -13.40 12.99 1.50
N MET A 79 -12.15 12.53 1.41
CA MET A 79 -11.08 13.16 0.60
C MET A 79 -10.84 12.48 -0.76
N GLY A 80 -11.86 11.77 -1.27
CA GLY A 80 -11.79 11.09 -2.57
C GLY A 80 -11.61 12.07 -3.73
N GLY A 81 -10.90 11.62 -4.77
CA GLY A 81 -10.74 12.34 -6.04
C GLY A 81 -11.50 11.69 -7.19
N SER A 82 -11.74 12.45 -8.26
CA SER A 82 -12.18 11.92 -9.56
C SER A 82 -11.22 12.46 -10.65
N PRO A 83 -10.37 11.61 -11.27
CA PRO A 83 -10.19 10.18 -11.00
C PRO A 83 -9.66 9.89 -9.58
N THR A 84 -9.77 8.64 -9.15
CA THR A 84 -9.26 8.19 -7.84
C THR A 84 -7.74 8.38 -7.73
N ARG A 85 -7.24 8.59 -6.50
CA ARG A 85 -5.81 8.74 -6.19
C ARG A 85 -5.15 7.43 -5.74
N PHE A 86 -5.80 6.30 -5.99
CA PHE A 86 -5.38 4.98 -5.53
C PHE A 86 -4.24 4.43 -6.40
N ALA A 87 -3.02 4.90 -6.11
CA ALA A 87 -1.79 4.53 -6.81
C ALA A 87 -0.59 4.61 -5.88
N LEU A 88 0.49 3.91 -6.25
CA LEU A 88 1.82 4.08 -5.68
C LEU A 88 2.65 4.97 -6.61
N GLN A 89 3.29 6.00 -6.04
CA GLN A 89 4.33 6.76 -6.72
C GLN A 89 5.70 6.43 -6.13
N ILE A 90 6.66 6.14 -7.00
CA ILE A 90 8.04 5.79 -6.66
C ILE A 90 8.93 6.91 -7.16
N PHE A 91 9.51 7.66 -6.24
CA PHE A 91 10.40 8.78 -6.53
C PHE A 91 11.84 8.30 -6.53
N GLY A 92 12.53 8.45 -7.65
CA GLY A 92 13.95 8.13 -7.81
C GLY A 92 14.72 9.29 -8.40
N SER A 93 16.06 9.22 -8.35
CA SER A 93 16.95 10.31 -8.80
C SER A 93 16.81 10.69 -10.28
N LYS A 94 16.17 9.84 -11.10
CA LYS A 94 15.97 10.05 -12.55
C LYS A 94 14.53 10.33 -12.93
N GLY A 95 13.59 10.31 -11.99
CA GLY A 95 12.17 10.39 -12.34
C GLY A 95 11.23 9.80 -11.32
N ILE A 96 9.97 9.66 -11.75
CA ILE A 96 8.88 9.09 -10.97
C ILE A 96 8.26 7.94 -11.76
N ILE A 97 7.95 6.83 -11.10
CA ILE A 97 7.03 5.82 -11.62
C ILE A 97 5.72 5.96 -10.85
N GLU A 98 4.60 6.04 -11.54
CA GLU A 98 3.27 5.96 -10.95
C GLU A 98 2.62 4.66 -11.43
N THR A 99 2.22 3.82 -10.50
CA THR A 99 1.47 2.58 -10.78
C THR A 99 0.17 2.59 -10.00
N GLU A 100 -0.95 2.42 -10.69
CA GLU A 100 -2.20 2.07 -10.04
C GLU A 100 -2.08 0.66 -9.40
N SER A 101 -3.14 0.18 -8.77
CA SER A 101 -3.19 -1.19 -8.24
C SER A 101 -4.07 -2.11 -9.09
N GLY A 102 -3.88 -3.42 -8.95
CA GLY A 102 -4.63 -4.45 -9.67
C GLY A 102 -3.85 -5.11 -10.81
N PHE A 103 -4.45 -6.12 -11.42
CA PHE A 103 -3.83 -6.84 -12.53
C PHE A 103 -3.86 -6.00 -13.80
N GLY A 104 -2.71 -5.86 -14.46
CA GLY A 104 -2.58 -4.95 -15.61
C GLY A 104 -2.67 -3.47 -15.24
N ALA A 105 -2.34 -3.12 -14.00
CA ALA A 105 -2.41 -1.74 -13.50
C ALA A 105 -1.77 -0.74 -14.47
N LYS A 106 -2.49 0.35 -14.72
CA LYS A 106 -1.97 1.45 -15.52
C LYS A 106 -0.72 2.00 -14.84
N THR A 107 0.36 2.02 -15.60
CA THR A 107 1.66 2.47 -15.12
C THR A 107 2.19 3.54 -16.04
N HIS A 108 2.71 4.62 -15.46
CA HIS A 108 3.35 5.70 -16.17
C HIS A 108 4.72 5.99 -15.58
N ILE A 109 5.62 6.47 -16.42
CA ILE A 109 6.95 6.94 -16.01
C ILE A 109 7.13 8.39 -16.43
N LEU A 110 7.61 9.21 -15.51
CA LEU A 110 8.10 10.56 -15.76
C LEU A 110 9.62 10.55 -15.67
N LYS A 111 10.31 10.65 -16.81
CA LYS A 111 11.79 10.75 -16.87
C LYS A 111 12.25 12.20 -16.63
N ASP A 112 12.09 12.65 -15.39
CA ASP A 112 12.44 14.00 -14.95
C ASP A 112 13.08 13.97 -13.56
N SER A 113 14.39 14.21 -13.47
CA SER A 113 15.13 14.25 -12.20
C SER A 113 14.75 15.43 -11.30
N SER A 114 14.04 16.44 -11.82
CA SER A 114 13.53 17.55 -11.02
C SER A 114 12.17 17.26 -10.37
N TRP A 115 11.52 16.16 -10.76
CA TRP A 115 10.15 15.82 -10.35
C TRP A 115 9.12 16.93 -10.62
N SER A 116 9.40 17.82 -11.58
CA SER A 116 8.64 19.05 -11.80
C SER A 116 8.26 19.19 -13.28
N PRO A 117 7.31 18.37 -13.78
CA PRO A 117 6.93 18.39 -15.20
C PRO A 117 6.39 19.75 -15.64
N GLY A 118 5.76 20.52 -14.75
CA GLY A 118 5.34 21.90 -15.04
C GLY A 118 6.49 22.86 -15.31
N ARG A 119 7.68 22.60 -14.76
CA ARG A 119 8.90 23.41 -14.97
C ARG A 119 9.69 22.94 -16.18
N THR A 120 9.82 21.63 -16.34
CA THR A 120 10.69 21.01 -17.36
C THR A 120 9.95 20.70 -18.66
N SER A 121 8.61 20.79 -18.67
CA SER A 121 7.74 20.34 -19.76
C SER A 121 7.89 18.85 -20.12
N LYS A 122 8.52 18.05 -19.24
CA LYS A 122 8.58 16.59 -19.39
C LYS A 122 7.18 16.01 -19.21
N LYS A 123 6.90 14.94 -19.95
CA LYS A 123 5.59 14.30 -20.00
C LYS A 123 5.68 12.91 -19.39
N TRP A 124 4.57 12.48 -18.80
CA TRP A 124 4.38 11.08 -18.43
C TRP A 124 4.28 10.22 -19.69
N GLU A 125 5.01 9.11 -19.69
CA GLU A 125 4.99 8.09 -20.74
C GLU A 125 4.31 6.83 -20.19
N PRO A 126 3.36 6.21 -20.92
CA PRO A 126 2.77 4.95 -20.48
C PRO A 126 3.83 3.84 -20.50
N VAL A 127 3.69 2.90 -19.57
CA VAL A 127 4.52 1.69 -19.49
C VAL A 127 3.64 0.49 -19.76
N SER A 128 4.01 -0.32 -20.75
CA SER A 128 3.36 -1.59 -21.07
C SER A 128 4.34 -2.75 -20.95
N SER A 129 3.84 -3.99 -21.08
CA SER A 129 4.67 -5.19 -21.12
C SER A 129 5.66 -5.20 -22.30
N ALA A 130 5.41 -4.42 -23.37
CA ALA A 130 6.33 -4.26 -24.50
C ALA A 130 7.41 -3.20 -24.26
N GLY A 131 7.25 -2.36 -23.24
CA GLY A 131 8.18 -1.30 -22.84
C GLY A 131 7.54 0.09 -22.77
N VAL A 132 8.36 1.09 -22.43
CA VAL A 132 7.93 2.49 -22.27
C VAL A 132 7.50 3.08 -23.62
N GLY A 133 6.35 3.77 -23.63
CA GLY A 133 5.80 4.45 -24.80
C GLY A 133 5.25 3.51 -25.88
N LYS A 134 5.18 2.20 -25.61
CA LYS A 134 4.66 1.21 -26.56
C LYS A 134 3.25 0.78 -26.17
N PRO A 135 2.38 0.48 -27.16
CA PRO A 135 1.06 -0.07 -26.87
C PRO A 135 1.19 -1.42 -26.17
N GLU A 136 0.21 -1.74 -25.33
CA GLU A 136 0.16 -3.02 -24.62
C GLU A 136 -0.25 -4.14 -25.59
N PRO A 137 0.62 -5.13 -25.85
CA PRO A 137 0.28 -6.26 -26.73
C PRO A 137 -0.66 -7.26 -26.05
N ARG A 138 -0.72 -7.30 -24.72
CA ARG A 138 -1.52 -8.26 -23.97
C ARG A 138 -2.99 -7.84 -23.92
N GLN A 139 -3.87 -8.81 -24.16
CA GLN A 139 -5.32 -8.64 -24.09
C GLN A 139 -5.94 -9.33 -22.86
N ASP A 140 -5.13 -10.05 -22.09
CA ASP A 140 -5.55 -10.81 -20.90
C ASP A 140 -5.48 -9.99 -19.60
N LEU A 141 -5.18 -8.69 -19.68
CA LEU A 141 -5.02 -7.79 -18.53
C LEU A 141 -6.36 -7.27 -17.99
N THR A 142 -7.36 -8.15 -17.86
CA THR A 142 -8.66 -7.83 -17.27
C THR A 142 -8.70 -8.19 -15.79
N TYR A 143 -9.77 -7.77 -15.10
CA TYR A 143 -10.01 -8.17 -13.72
C TYR A 143 -10.09 -9.70 -13.57
N GLU A 144 -10.82 -10.36 -14.47
CA GLU A 144 -10.93 -11.82 -14.53
C GLU A 144 -9.60 -12.47 -14.90
N GLY A 145 -8.83 -11.86 -15.80
CA GLY A 145 -7.48 -12.29 -16.15
C GLY A 145 -6.55 -12.32 -14.94
N GLY A 146 -6.72 -11.38 -14.00
CA GLY A 146 -6.01 -11.36 -12.73
C GLY A 146 -6.32 -12.58 -11.85
N HIS A 147 -7.59 -12.99 -11.77
CA HIS A 147 -7.96 -14.21 -11.05
C HIS A 147 -7.34 -15.46 -11.70
N ILE A 148 -7.41 -15.55 -13.03
CA ILE A 148 -6.81 -16.67 -13.78
C ILE A 148 -5.29 -16.71 -13.56
N ALA A 149 -4.62 -15.56 -13.55
CA ALA A 149 -3.19 -15.48 -13.30
C ALA A 149 -2.82 -15.94 -11.88
N ALA A 150 -3.61 -15.56 -10.87
CA ALA A 150 -3.38 -15.99 -9.48
C ALA A 150 -3.62 -17.49 -9.30
N ILE A 151 -4.69 -18.04 -9.91
CA ILE A 151 -4.98 -19.49 -9.88
C ILE A 151 -3.86 -20.27 -10.59
N SER A 152 -3.42 -19.79 -11.75
CA SER A 152 -2.32 -20.40 -12.49
C SER A 152 -1.01 -20.38 -11.69
N ASP A 153 -0.70 -19.26 -11.01
CA ASP A 153 0.48 -19.20 -10.13
C ASP A 153 0.38 -20.24 -9.01
N LEU A 154 -0.78 -20.39 -8.37
CA LEU A 154 -1.00 -21.36 -7.31
C LEU A 154 -0.81 -22.81 -7.79
N ILE A 155 -1.39 -23.18 -8.93
CA ILE A 155 -1.23 -24.53 -9.51
C ILE A 155 0.25 -24.79 -9.81
N ASP A 156 0.91 -23.85 -10.48
CA ASP A 156 2.34 -23.97 -10.82
C ASP A 156 3.22 -24.06 -9.56
N CYS A 157 2.85 -23.39 -8.46
CA CYS A 157 3.54 -23.49 -7.18
C CYS A 157 3.45 -24.89 -6.58
N ILE A 158 2.27 -25.51 -6.65
CA ILE A 158 2.04 -26.87 -6.16
C ILE A 158 2.84 -27.87 -7.00
N GLU A 159 2.80 -27.74 -8.32
CA GLU A 159 3.48 -28.66 -9.24
C GLU A 159 5.01 -28.57 -9.15
N LYS A 160 5.56 -27.39 -8.86
CA LYS A 160 7.01 -27.13 -8.83
C LYS A 160 7.59 -26.99 -7.43
N ASP A 161 6.81 -27.23 -6.38
CA ASP A 161 7.21 -27.06 -4.98
C ASP A 161 7.91 -25.72 -4.71
N ARG A 162 7.24 -24.62 -5.09
CA ARG A 162 7.74 -23.24 -4.88
C ARG A 162 6.73 -22.38 -4.14
N GLN A 163 7.19 -21.27 -3.59
CA GLN A 163 6.31 -20.27 -2.99
C GLN A 163 5.51 -19.52 -4.05
N THR A 164 4.29 -19.11 -3.69
CA THR A 164 3.46 -18.16 -4.46
C THR A 164 4.18 -16.82 -4.56
N ARG A 165 3.84 -16.04 -5.60
CA ARG A 165 4.41 -14.69 -5.77
C ARG A 165 4.12 -13.75 -4.62
N CYS A 166 2.97 -13.94 -3.96
CA CYS A 166 2.66 -13.36 -2.66
C CYS A 166 2.57 -14.51 -1.67
N SER A 167 3.63 -14.72 -0.88
CA SER A 167 3.72 -15.81 0.08
C SER A 167 2.97 -15.49 1.38
N ALA A 168 2.79 -16.48 2.26
CA ALA A 168 2.26 -16.25 3.60
C ALA A 168 3.13 -15.28 4.43
N ALA A 169 4.45 -15.30 4.20
CA ALA A 169 5.37 -14.34 4.83
C ALA A 169 5.13 -12.91 4.33
N ASP A 170 4.81 -12.75 3.05
CA ASP A 170 4.43 -11.46 2.47
C ASP A 170 3.12 -10.93 3.05
N SER A 171 2.10 -11.78 3.13
CA SER A 171 0.81 -11.43 3.73
C SER A 171 0.98 -11.02 5.19
N ARG A 172 1.79 -11.75 5.97
CA ARG A 172 2.09 -11.41 7.36
C ARG A 172 2.74 -10.04 7.47
N ALA A 173 3.74 -9.74 6.64
CA ALA A 173 4.43 -8.46 6.68
C ALA A 173 3.51 -7.28 6.31
N ILE A 174 2.59 -7.48 5.35
CA ILE A 174 1.57 -6.46 5.01
C ILE A 174 0.63 -6.22 6.20
N ILE A 175 0.16 -7.28 6.86
CA ILE A 175 -0.66 -7.19 8.07
C ILE A 175 0.10 -6.47 9.19
N GLU A 176 1.39 -6.77 9.38
CA GLU A 176 2.24 -6.08 10.36
C GLU A 176 2.39 -4.58 10.05
N MET A 177 2.52 -4.19 8.78
CA MET A 177 2.55 -2.78 8.38
C MET A 177 1.24 -2.07 8.73
N ILE A 178 0.08 -2.71 8.54
CA ILE A 178 -1.24 -2.17 8.93
C ILE A 178 -1.33 -2.04 10.46
N ALA A 179 -1.00 -3.10 11.19
CA ALA A 179 -1.04 -3.10 12.65
C ALA A 179 -0.11 -2.03 13.25
N ALA A 180 1.05 -1.79 12.63
CA ALA A 180 2.02 -0.80 13.11
C ALA A 180 1.49 0.64 13.06
N VAL A 181 0.56 0.95 12.16
CA VAL A 181 -0.14 2.24 12.14
C VAL A 181 -0.88 2.48 13.45
N PHE A 182 -1.69 1.51 13.86
CA PHE A 182 -2.47 1.61 15.09
C PHE A 182 -1.59 1.57 16.32
N GLU A 183 -0.55 0.71 16.32
CA GLU A 183 0.40 0.62 17.43
C GLU A 183 1.17 1.92 17.62
N SER A 184 1.75 2.48 16.55
CA SER A 184 2.48 3.75 16.62
C SER A 184 1.60 4.90 17.09
N SER A 185 0.37 5.00 16.58
CA SER A 185 -0.58 6.03 17.03
C SER A 185 -0.95 5.87 18.51
N ARG A 186 -1.15 4.62 18.98
CA ARG A 186 -1.44 4.31 20.38
C ARG A 186 -0.31 4.76 21.29
N VAL A 187 0.94 4.32 21.03
CA VAL A 187 2.10 4.62 21.88
C VAL A 187 2.66 6.04 21.66
N GLY A 188 2.30 6.70 20.56
CA GLY A 188 2.69 8.09 20.25
C GLY A 188 4.14 8.25 19.78
N VAL A 189 4.81 7.17 19.40
CA VAL A 189 6.22 7.16 18.95
C VAL A 189 6.41 6.19 17.77
N PRO A 190 7.52 6.28 17.01
CA PRO A 190 7.83 5.28 16.00
C PRO A 190 7.97 3.88 16.61
N VAL A 191 7.54 2.86 15.90
CA VAL A 191 7.57 1.45 16.33
C VAL A 191 8.40 0.63 15.35
N GLU A 192 9.16 -0.31 15.88
CA GLU A 192 9.97 -1.24 15.09
C GLU A 192 9.10 -2.33 14.45
N LEU A 193 9.51 -2.76 13.25
CA LEU A 193 8.95 -3.91 12.55
C LEU A 193 9.98 -5.04 12.48
N PRO A 194 9.58 -6.30 12.75
CA PRO A 194 8.24 -6.75 13.12
C PRO A 194 7.84 -6.23 14.52
N LEU A 195 6.55 -6.02 14.75
CA LEU A 195 6.06 -5.52 16.04
C LEU A 195 6.50 -6.45 17.18
N LYS A 196 6.51 -5.96 18.43
CA LYS A 196 6.67 -6.82 19.62
C LYS A 196 5.33 -7.36 20.10
N THR A 197 4.29 -6.53 20.07
CA THR A 197 2.91 -6.97 20.36
C THR A 197 2.40 -7.91 19.26
N ARG A 198 1.60 -8.91 19.66
CA ARG A 198 0.95 -9.88 18.76
C ARG A 198 -0.58 -9.83 18.85
N VAL A 199 -1.12 -8.80 19.52
CA VAL A 199 -2.56 -8.54 19.62
C VAL A 199 -2.92 -7.30 18.80
N ASN A 200 -4.20 -7.13 18.48
CA ASN A 200 -4.68 -5.92 17.80
C ASN A 200 -4.41 -4.69 18.71
N PRO A 201 -3.62 -3.69 18.26
CA PRO A 201 -3.28 -2.54 19.10
C PRO A 201 -4.49 -1.76 19.63
N LEU A 202 -5.61 -1.74 18.90
CA LEU A 202 -6.82 -1.04 19.34
C LEU A 202 -7.50 -1.69 20.55
N THR A 203 -7.20 -2.94 20.88
CA THR A 203 -7.69 -3.58 22.11
C THR A 203 -6.88 -3.21 23.35
N LEU A 204 -5.78 -2.46 23.18
CA LEU A 204 -4.90 -1.98 24.24
C LEU A 204 -5.15 -0.50 24.58
N LEU A 205 -6.23 0.11 24.06
CA LEU A 205 -6.66 1.48 24.36
C LEU A 205 -7.52 1.58 25.63
#